data_AF-A0A835YKM0-F1
#
_entry.id   AF-A0A835YKM0-F1
#
_cell.length_a   1.000
_cell.length_b   1.000
_cell.length_c   1.000
_cell.angle_alpha   90.00
_cell.angle_beta   90.00
_cell.angle_gamma   90.00
#
_symmetry.space_group_name_H-M   'P 1'
#
loop_
_entity.id
_entity.type
_entity.pdbx_description
1 polymer ?
#
loop_
_entity_poly.entity_id
_entity_poly.type
_entity_poly.pdbx_seq_one_letter_code
_entity_poly.pdbx_strand_id
1 'polypeptide(L)'
;MALRRSARRLKDMSATFDWDRILKGPVKPHPSVLELRTDAAKVTAELAKYSEPPAPIDWASYRKRMKDPYVVDLMEKDYAASQKSFRKFTVGELFDMDAAEVEFASRMERVNKQVEESKVELVKLEALLATMMKSRTTRETTVDDMIKAYPEMAKEIDEEIANHEWSKGI
;
A
#
# COMPACT_ATOMS: atom_id res chain seq x y z
N MET A 1 -32.62 0.96 -1.04
CA MET A 1 -31.91 0.83 -2.33
C MET A 1 -30.38 0.77 -2.23
N ALA A 2 -29.74 1.15 -1.11
CA ALA A 2 -28.28 1.14 -0.94
C ALA A 2 -27.67 -0.28 -0.79
N LEU A 3 -28.31 -1.16 0.00
CA LEU A 3 -27.87 -2.54 0.25
C LEU A 3 -27.79 -3.44 -1.01
N ARG A 4 -28.59 -3.13 -2.05
CA ARG A 4 -28.56 -3.87 -3.33
C ARG A 4 -27.42 -3.43 -4.26
N ARG A 5 -26.78 -2.28 -3.98
CA ARG A 5 -25.63 -1.77 -4.75
C ARG A 5 -24.31 -2.25 -4.16
N SER A 6 -24.20 -2.32 -2.83
CA SER A 6 -23.02 -2.85 -2.13
C SER A 6 -22.82 -4.35 -2.38
N ALA A 7 -23.90 -5.15 -2.31
CA ALA A 7 -23.84 -6.59 -2.58
C ALA A 7 -23.49 -6.91 -4.06
N ARG A 8 -23.87 -6.05 -5.00
CA ARG A 8 -23.52 -6.21 -6.42
C ARG A 8 -22.03 -5.89 -6.66
N ARG A 9 -21.52 -4.80 -6.08
CA ARG A 9 -20.08 -4.45 -6.09
C ARG A 9 -19.21 -5.56 -5.50
N LEU A 10 -19.60 -6.16 -4.37
CA LEU A 10 -18.83 -7.22 -3.74
C LEU A 10 -18.80 -8.52 -4.56
N LYS A 11 -19.89 -8.85 -5.26
CA LYS A 11 -19.96 -10.04 -6.13
C LYS A 11 -19.16 -9.85 -7.43
N ASP A 12 -19.05 -8.63 -7.92
CA ASP A 12 -18.23 -8.30 -9.10
C ASP A 12 -16.73 -8.15 -8.73
N MET A 13 -16.39 -7.77 -7.49
CA MET A 13 -14.99 -7.71 -7.01
C MET A 13 -14.36 -9.08 -6.70
N SER A 14 -15.17 -10.10 -6.38
CA SER A 14 -14.67 -11.46 -6.14
C SER A 14 -14.42 -12.27 -7.42
N ALA A 15 -14.96 -11.82 -8.56
CA ALA A 15 -14.62 -12.33 -9.88
C ALA A 15 -13.26 -11.75 -10.31
N THR A 16 -12.21 -12.30 -9.71
CA THR A 16 -10.79 -12.10 -10.07
C THR A 16 -10.27 -10.66 -9.96
N PHE A 17 -9.90 -10.27 -8.73
CA PHE A 17 -8.95 -9.19 -8.52
C PHE A 17 -7.68 -9.45 -9.34
N ASP A 18 -7.37 -8.52 -10.25
CA ASP A 18 -6.25 -8.64 -11.19
C ASP A 18 -4.91 -8.31 -10.50
N TRP A 19 -4.30 -9.35 -9.91
CA TRP A 19 -2.97 -9.26 -9.29
C TRP A 19 -1.87 -8.92 -10.30
N ASP A 20 -2.03 -9.31 -11.57
CA ASP A 20 -1.01 -9.12 -12.60
C ASP A 20 -0.82 -7.64 -12.91
N ARG A 21 -1.91 -6.86 -12.93
CA ARG A 21 -1.85 -5.41 -13.12
C ARG A 21 -0.99 -4.70 -12.07
N ILE A 22 -1.01 -5.16 -10.82
CA ILE A 22 -0.24 -4.57 -9.72
C ILE A 22 1.22 -5.04 -9.76
N LEU A 23 1.43 -6.32 -10.05
CA LEU A 23 2.76 -6.93 -9.99
C LEU A 23 3.64 -6.64 -11.21
N LYS A 24 3.03 -6.48 -12.39
CA LYS A 24 3.72 -6.18 -13.66
C LYS A 24 3.73 -4.69 -13.98
N GLY A 25 3.28 -3.84 -13.04
CA GLY A 25 3.28 -2.40 -13.20
C GLY A 25 4.70 -1.82 -13.38
N PRO A 26 4.82 -0.55 -13.80
CA PRO A 26 6.10 0.11 -14.03
C PRO A 26 6.94 0.28 -12.75
N VAL A 27 6.31 0.14 -11.57
CA VAL A 27 6.96 0.25 -10.27
C VAL A 27 7.06 -1.14 -9.66
N LYS A 28 8.25 -1.50 -9.16
CA LYS A 28 8.45 -2.75 -8.42
C LYS A 28 7.49 -2.78 -7.22
N PRO A 29 6.64 -3.81 -7.08
CA PRO A 29 5.67 -3.87 -5.99
C PRO A 29 6.39 -3.93 -4.65
N HIS A 30 5.83 -3.25 -3.65
CA HIS A 30 6.30 -3.32 -2.27
C HIS A 30 6.11 -4.74 -1.71
N PRO A 31 7.02 -5.28 -0.88
CA PRO A 31 6.92 -6.64 -0.34
C PRO A 31 5.57 -6.98 0.32
N SER A 32 4.95 -6.02 1.02
CA SER A 32 3.63 -6.21 1.64
C SER A 32 2.51 -6.55 0.65
N VAL A 33 2.63 -6.16 -0.62
CA VAL A 33 1.66 -6.52 -1.67
C VAL A 33 1.78 -8.00 -2.04
N LEU A 34 3.00 -8.54 -2.02
CA LEU A 34 3.24 -9.96 -2.26
C LEU A 34 2.69 -10.79 -1.10
N GLU A 35 2.90 -10.35 0.14
CA GLU A 35 2.32 -10.97 1.34
C GLU A 35 0.79 -10.99 1.26
N LEU A 36 0.16 -9.86 0.94
CA LEU A 36 -1.28 -9.76 0.77
C LEU A 36 -1.82 -10.72 -0.30
N ARG A 37 -1.10 -10.88 -1.41
CA ARG A 37 -1.46 -11.87 -2.44
C ARG A 37 -1.43 -13.30 -1.89
N THR A 38 -0.39 -13.64 -1.13
CA THR A 38 -0.29 -14.98 -0.54
C THR A 38 -1.42 -15.24 0.44
N ASP A 39 -1.81 -14.25 1.24
CA ASP A 39 -2.90 -14.39 2.20
C ASP A 39 -4.26 -14.48 1.52
N ALA A 40 -4.49 -13.67 0.47
CA ALA A 40 -5.69 -13.80 -0.35
C ALA A 40 -5.78 -15.19 -1.01
N ALA A 41 -4.65 -15.75 -1.46
CA ALA A 41 -4.59 -17.11 -2.01
C ALA A 41 -4.90 -18.18 -0.95
N LYS A 42 -4.43 -18.02 0.29
CA LYS A 42 -4.76 -18.92 1.40
C LYS A 42 -6.26 -18.89 1.71
N VAL A 43 -6.84 -17.69 1.86
CA VAL A 43 -8.27 -17.51 2.17
C VAL A 43 -9.15 -18.10 1.06
N THR A 44 -8.80 -17.89 -0.20
CA THR A 44 -9.55 -18.47 -1.32
C THR A 44 -9.43 -19.99 -1.38
N ALA A 45 -8.27 -20.56 -1.06
CA ALA A 45 -8.08 -22.01 -0.96
C ALA A 45 -8.86 -22.61 0.22
N GLU A 46 -8.92 -21.93 1.37
CA GLU A 46 -9.74 -22.35 2.51
C GLU A 46 -11.23 -22.27 2.19
N LEU A 47 -11.67 -21.18 1.55
CA LEU A 47 -13.05 -21.04 1.10
C LEU A 47 -13.46 -22.18 0.18
N ALA A 48 -12.59 -22.60 -0.75
CA ALA A 48 -12.85 -23.72 -1.65
C ALA A 48 -12.99 -25.07 -0.89
N LYS A 49 -12.29 -25.24 0.24
CA LYS A 49 -12.41 -26.46 1.07
C LYS A 49 -13.72 -26.51 1.84
N TYR A 50 -14.23 -25.36 2.26
CA TYR A 50 -15.44 -25.24 3.10
C TYR A 50 -16.65 -24.68 2.35
N SER A 51 -16.59 -24.58 1.01
CA SER A 51 -17.69 -24.06 0.21
C SER A 51 -18.86 -25.04 0.09
N GLU A 52 -18.59 -26.33 0.24
CA GLU A 52 -19.62 -27.36 0.21
C GLU A 52 -20.33 -27.48 1.57
N PRO A 53 -21.68 -27.56 1.58
CA PRO A 53 -22.40 -27.80 2.82
C PRO A 53 -22.02 -29.18 3.39
N PRO A 54 -21.92 -29.33 4.73
CA PRO A 54 -21.66 -30.63 5.35
C PRO A 54 -22.69 -31.67 4.92
N ALA A 55 -22.27 -32.93 4.75
CA ALA A 55 -23.18 -34.02 4.40
C ALA A 55 -24.30 -34.16 5.46
N PRO A 56 -25.55 -34.45 5.03
CA PRO A 56 -26.67 -34.59 5.94
C PRO A 56 -26.47 -35.80 6.86
N ILE A 57 -26.77 -35.62 8.15
CA ILE A 57 -26.66 -36.68 9.17
C ILE A 57 -27.92 -37.56 9.11
N ASP A 58 -27.74 -38.88 8.93
CA ASP A 58 -28.83 -39.87 8.95
C ASP A 58 -29.16 -40.31 10.39
N TRP A 59 -29.94 -39.49 11.09
CA TRP A 59 -30.36 -39.73 12.48
C TRP A 59 -31.19 -41.02 12.65
N ALA A 60 -31.96 -41.44 11.63
CA ALA A 60 -32.81 -42.64 11.69
C ALA A 60 -31.97 -43.92 11.77
N SER A 61 -30.85 -43.95 11.06
CA SER A 61 -29.89 -45.04 11.05
C SER A 61 -29.14 -45.16 12.39
N TYR A 62 -28.83 -44.02 13.03
CA TYR A 62 -28.22 -44.00 14.36
C TYR A 62 -29.16 -44.43 15.48
N ARG A 63 -30.44 -44.05 15.42
CA ARG A 63 -31.48 -44.51 16.36
C ARG A 63 -31.63 -46.04 16.39
N LYS A 64 -31.45 -46.70 15.25
CA LYS A 64 -31.57 -48.17 15.13
C LYS A 64 -30.34 -48.93 15.64
N ARG A 65 -29.15 -48.31 15.63
CA ARG A 65 -27.88 -48.94 16.06
C ARG A 65 -27.57 -48.71 17.53
N MET A 66 -28.03 -47.61 18.09
CA MET A 66 -27.80 -47.27 19.50
C MET A 66 -28.74 -48.07 20.41
N LYS A 67 -28.23 -48.48 21.58
CA LYS A 67 -29.04 -49.14 22.62
C LYS A 67 -30.08 -48.19 23.23
N ASP A 68 -29.74 -46.90 23.34
CA ASP A 68 -30.59 -45.86 23.91
C ASP A 68 -30.94 -44.80 22.84
N PRO A 69 -32.13 -44.89 22.22
CA PRO A 69 -32.57 -43.92 21.21
C PRO A 69 -32.65 -42.47 21.73
N TYR A 70 -32.87 -42.30 23.04
CA TYR A 70 -32.99 -41.01 23.70
C TYR A 70 -31.74 -40.12 23.54
N VAL A 71 -30.54 -40.73 23.54
CA VAL A 71 -29.28 -40.00 23.38
C VAL A 71 -29.18 -39.40 21.97
N VAL A 72 -29.69 -40.11 20.96
CA VAL A 72 -29.71 -39.64 19.58
C VAL A 72 -30.69 -38.48 19.40
N ASP A 73 -31.84 -38.52 20.09
CA ASP A 73 -32.82 -37.43 20.06
C ASP A 73 -32.29 -36.16 20.73
N LEU A 74 -31.52 -36.29 21.83
CA LEU A 74 -30.87 -35.15 22.48
C LEU A 74 -29.81 -34.52 21.56
N MET A 75 -28.98 -35.35 20.92
CA MET A 75 -27.96 -34.88 19.97
C MET A 75 -28.57 -34.21 18.73
N GLU A 76 -29.66 -34.74 18.18
CA GLU A 76 -30.36 -34.12 17.05
C GLU A 76 -30.91 -32.73 17.44
N LYS A 77 -31.47 -32.62 18.65
CA LYS A 77 -31.99 -31.36 19.18
C LYS A 77 -30.86 -30.33 19.39
N ASP A 78 -29.75 -30.75 19.97
CA ASP A 78 -28.60 -29.87 20.22
C ASP A 78 -27.94 -29.43 18.90
N TYR A 79 -27.84 -30.33 17.92
CA TYR A 79 -27.34 -30.01 16.58
C TYR A 79 -28.25 -29.01 15.84
N ALA A 80 -29.57 -29.21 15.91
CA ALA A 80 -30.53 -28.28 15.32
C ALA A 80 -30.50 -26.90 16.01
N ALA A 81 -30.21 -26.85 17.32
CA ALA A 81 -30.02 -25.60 18.06
C ALA A 81 -28.70 -24.91 17.67
N SER A 82 -27.60 -25.66 17.53
CA SER A 82 -26.29 -25.09 17.17
C SER A 82 -26.25 -24.56 15.73
N GLN A 83 -26.99 -25.17 14.80
CA GLN A 83 -27.11 -24.64 13.44
C GLN A 83 -27.72 -23.25 13.40
N LYS A 84 -28.64 -22.93 14.33
CA LYS A 84 -29.26 -21.60 14.43
C LYS A 84 -28.35 -20.56 15.06
N SER A 85 -27.36 -20.97 15.87
CA SER A 85 -26.44 -20.05 16.56
C SER A 85 -25.25 -19.58 15.72
N PHE A 86 -25.01 -20.18 14.54
CA PHE A 86 -23.99 -19.68 13.63
C PHE A 86 -24.39 -18.31 13.07
N ARG A 87 -23.88 -17.25 13.71
CA ARG A 87 -24.06 -15.88 13.25
C ARG A 87 -23.38 -15.72 11.89
N LYS A 88 -24.16 -15.40 10.86
CA LYS A 88 -23.64 -14.92 9.59
C LYS A 88 -23.31 -13.45 9.77
N PHE A 89 -22.02 -13.12 9.71
CA PHE A 89 -21.60 -11.72 9.73
C PHE A 89 -21.76 -11.13 8.34
N THR A 90 -22.31 -9.91 8.28
CA THR A 90 -22.24 -9.09 7.08
C THR A 90 -20.96 -8.25 7.10
N VAL A 91 -20.44 -7.89 5.92
CA VAL A 91 -19.16 -7.14 5.81
C VAL A 91 -19.19 -5.86 6.67
N GLY A 92 -20.31 -5.15 6.69
CA GLY A 92 -20.46 -3.90 7.47
C GLY A 92 -20.49 -4.09 8.99
N GLU A 93 -20.67 -5.31 9.51
CA GLU A 93 -20.59 -5.59 10.95
C GLU A 93 -19.16 -5.94 11.39
N LEU A 94 -18.37 -6.49 10.48
CA LEU A 94 -16.97 -6.87 10.74
C LEU A 94 -16.00 -5.73 10.44
N PHE A 95 -16.38 -4.86 9.51
CA PHE A 95 -15.51 -3.83 9.02
C PHE A 95 -16.29 -2.59 8.64
N ASP A 96 -15.88 -1.45 9.20
CA ASP A 96 -16.41 -0.14 8.85
C ASP A 96 -15.80 0.31 7.51
N MET A 97 -16.53 0.01 6.43
CA MET A 97 -16.12 0.36 5.07
C MET A 97 -16.10 1.89 4.87
N ASP A 98 -17.00 2.62 5.54
CA ASP A 98 -17.08 4.08 5.39
C ASP A 98 -15.84 4.73 6.02
N ALA A 99 -15.43 4.27 7.21
CA ALA A 99 -14.19 4.73 7.84
C ALA A 99 -12.95 4.45 6.96
N ALA A 100 -12.87 3.27 6.35
CA ALA A 100 -11.75 2.92 5.48
C ALA A 100 -11.73 3.69 4.16
N GLU A 101 -12.89 4.00 3.57
CA GLU A 101 -12.97 4.86 2.39
C GLU A 101 -12.44 6.27 2.70
N VAL A 102 -12.79 6.83 3.86
CA VAL A 102 -12.29 8.13 4.32
C VAL A 102 -10.77 8.10 4.53
N GLU A 103 -10.26 7.08 5.22
CA GLU A 103 -8.81 6.92 5.40
C GLU A 103 -8.08 6.78 4.06
N PHE A 104 -8.60 5.97 3.14
CA PHE A 104 -8.01 5.80 1.82
C PHE A 104 -7.98 7.12 1.04
N ALA A 105 -9.07 7.88 1.05
CA ALA A 105 -9.14 9.18 0.39
C ALA A 105 -8.10 10.17 0.96
N SER A 106 -7.98 10.27 2.29
CA SER A 106 -6.99 11.14 2.93
C SER A 106 -5.54 10.75 2.60
N ARG A 107 -5.24 9.44 2.52
CA ARG A 107 -3.92 8.94 2.13
C ARG A 107 -3.61 9.29 0.67
N MET A 108 -4.59 9.14 -0.23
CA MET A 108 -4.44 9.49 -1.64
C MET A 108 -4.22 10.99 -1.83
N GLU A 109 -4.91 11.85 -1.06
CA GLU A 109 -4.67 13.29 -1.10
C GLU A 109 -3.23 13.64 -0.70
N ARG A 110 -2.71 13.02 0.37
CA ARG A 110 -1.33 13.22 0.80
C ARG A 110 -0.31 12.76 -0.25
N VAL A 111 -0.52 11.59 -0.86
CA VAL A 111 0.35 11.11 -1.94
C VAL A 111 0.34 12.06 -3.12
N ASN A 112 -0.84 12.56 -3.52
CA ASN A 112 -0.94 13.53 -4.61
C ASN A 112 -0.18 14.82 -4.31
N LYS A 113 -0.27 15.36 -3.08
CA LYS A 113 0.52 16.53 -2.65
C LYS A 113 2.02 16.26 -2.75
N GLN A 114 2.49 15.12 -2.25
CA GLN A 114 3.90 14.74 -2.33
C GLN A 114 4.39 14.59 -3.78
N VAL A 115 3.56 14.07 -4.67
CA VAL A 115 3.88 13.96 -6.10
C VAL A 115 4.03 15.35 -6.73
N GLU A 116 3.13 16.28 -6.44
CA GLU A 116 3.23 17.66 -6.95
C GLU A 116 4.45 18.39 -6.38
N GLU A 117 4.72 18.25 -5.08
CA GLU A 117 5.93 18.78 -4.43
C GLU A 117 7.20 18.21 -5.09
N SER A 118 7.25 16.90 -5.30
CA SER A 118 8.39 16.24 -5.96
C SER A 118 8.61 16.75 -7.38
N LYS A 119 7.56 17.01 -8.16
CA LYS A 119 7.67 17.60 -9.50
C LYS A 119 8.30 19.00 -9.46
N VAL A 120 7.87 19.83 -8.51
CA VAL A 120 8.43 21.17 -8.33
C VAL A 120 9.91 21.10 -7.93
N GLU A 121 10.27 20.17 -7.05
CA GLU A 121 11.67 19.95 -6.65
C GLU A 121 12.53 19.45 -7.81
N LEU A 122 12.03 18.54 -8.63
CA LEU A 122 12.74 18.06 -9.83
C LEU A 122 13.07 19.21 -10.78
N VAL A 123 12.12 20.09 -11.07
CA VAL A 123 12.37 21.27 -11.93
C VAL A 123 13.44 22.19 -11.34
N LYS A 124 13.41 22.41 -10.02
CA LYS A 124 14.44 23.22 -9.33
C LYS A 124 15.83 22.55 -9.41
N LEU A 125 15.90 21.25 -9.19
CA LEU A 125 17.14 20.48 -9.26
C LEU A 125 17.70 20.45 -10.69
N GLU A 126 16.85 20.30 -11.71
CA GLU A 126 17.25 20.39 -13.11
C GLU A 126 17.81 21.77 -13.46
N ALA A 127 17.18 22.84 -12.97
CA ALA A 127 17.68 24.20 -13.16
C ALA A 127 19.04 24.42 -12.48
N LEU A 128 19.21 23.92 -11.26
CA LEU A 128 20.47 23.97 -10.52
C LEU A 128 21.56 23.14 -11.20
N LEU A 129 21.22 21.98 -11.74
CA LEU A 129 22.17 21.16 -12.49
C LEU A 129 22.60 21.89 -13.77
N ALA A 130 21.68 22.56 -14.47
CA ALA A 130 21.99 23.38 -15.63
C ALA A 130 22.89 24.58 -15.29
N THR A 131 22.69 25.24 -14.15
CA THR A 131 23.60 26.32 -13.71
C THR A 131 24.97 25.77 -13.36
N MET A 132 25.06 24.65 -12.63
CA MET A 132 26.33 23.99 -12.30
C MET A 132 27.09 23.52 -13.55
N MET A 133 26.40 22.99 -14.55
CA MET A 133 27.03 22.59 -15.81
C MET A 133 27.59 23.79 -16.58
N LYS A 134 26.91 24.95 -16.53
CA LYS A 134 27.38 26.18 -17.18
C LYS A 134 28.50 26.87 -16.40
N SER A 135 28.45 26.83 -15.07
CA SER A 135 29.44 27.45 -14.19
C SER A 135 30.66 26.54 -13.94
N ARG A 136 30.67 25.34 -14.53
CA ARG A 136 31.79 24.41 -14.41
C ARG A 136 33.02 25.05 -15.05
N THR A 137 34.02 25.30 -14.22
CA THR A 137 35.34 25.72 -14.70
C THR A 137 35.99 24.55 -15.46
N THR A 138 36.54 24.84 -16.62
CA THR A 138 37.28 23.88 -17.45
C THR A 138 38.73 24.33 -17.55
N ARG A 139 39.60 23.53 -18.18
CA ARG A 139 41.00 23.91 -18.39
C ARG A 139 41.18 25.21 -19.18
N GLU A 140 40.15 25.65 -19.88
CA GLU A 140 40.13 26.90 -20.67
C GLU A 140 39.63 28.10 -19.87
N THR A 141 39.06 27.90 -18.67
CA THR A 141 38.57 29.01 -17.85
C THR A 141 39.75 29.77 -17.26
N THR A 142 39.84 31.07 -17.58
CA THR A 142 40.92 31.93 -17.08
C THR A 142 40.61 32.50 -15.69
N VAL A 143 41.64 32.95 -14.98
CA VAL A 143 41.49 33.60 -13.66
C VAL A 143 40.62 34.86 -13.76
N ASP A 144 40.74 35.63 -14.85
CA ASP A 144 39.91 36.81 -15.10
C ASP A 144 38.43 36.45 -15.27
N ASP A 145 38.12 35.32 -15.91
CA ASP A 145 36.74 34.85 -16.06
C ASP A 145 36.16 34.40 -14.72
N MET A 146 36.98 33.81 -13.86
CA MET A 146 36.58 33.45 -12.50
C MET A 146 36.32 34.66 -11.62
N ILE A 147 37.18 35.69 -11.67
CA ILE A 147 36.98 36.96 -10.93
C ILE A 147 35.71 37.68 -11.41
N LYS A 148 35.39 37.64 -12.70
CA LYS A 148 34.14 38.20 -13.23
C LYS A 148 32.90 37.41 -12.79
N ALA A 149 33.00 36.09 -12.71
CA ALA A 149 31.90 35.23 -12.29
C ALA A 149 31.65 35.27 -10.77
N TYR A 150 32.71 35.48 -9.99
CA TYR A 150 32.73 35.43 -8.53
C TYR A 150 33.52 36.63 -7.96
N PRO A 151 32.94 37.85 -8.01
CA PRO A 151 33.62 39.08 -7.61
C PRO A 151 33.96 39.13 -6.11
N GLU A 152 33.34 38.30 -5.29
CA GLU A 152 33.67 38.12 -3.88
C GLU A 152 35.09 37.57 -3.67
N MET A 153 35.59 36.70 -4.56
CA MET A 153 36.97 36.21 -4.46
C MET A 153 37.96 37.35 -4.65
N ALA A 154 37.69 38.29 -5.55
CA ALA A 154 38.57 39.44 -5.75
C ALA A 154 38.60 40.35 -4.52
N LYS A 155 37.45 40.55 -3.87
CA LYS A 155 37.39 41.31 -2.61
C LYS A 155 38.17 40.62 -1.48
N GLU A 156 38.03 39.30 -1.36
CA GLU A 156 38.77 38.52 -0.37
C GLU A 156 40.28 38.61 -0.61
N ILE A 157 40.72 38.45 -1.87
CA ILE A 157 42.13 38.61 -2.25
C ILE A 157 42.65 40.03 -1.93
N ASP A 158 41.86 41.07 -2.24
CA ASP A 158 42.24 42.46 -1.95
C ASP A 158 42.35 42.73 -0.43
N GLU A 159 41.44 42.15 0.37
CA GLU A 159 41.47 42.23 1.83
C GLU A 159 42.69 41.50 2.42
N GLU A 160 43.01 40.31 1.91
CA GLU A 160 44.19 39.54 2.33
C GLU A 160 45.50 40.27 2.00
N ILE A 161 45.59 40.90 0.82
CA ILE A 161 46.74 41.72 0.43
C ILE A 161 46.86 42.94 1.35
N ALA A 162 45.74 43.63 1.63
CA ALA A 162 45.73 44.80 2.51
C ALA A 162 46.15 44.46 3.95
N ASN A 163 45.80 43.27 4.43
CA ASN A 163 46.13 42.81 5.78
C ASN A 163 47.46 42.04 5.87
N HIS A 164 48.19 41.89 4.76
CA HIS A 164 49.43 41.11 4.67
C HIS A 164 49.26 39.62 5.09
N GLU A 165 48.10 39.03 4.84
CA GLU A 165 47.74 37.66 5.23
C GLU A 165 48.14 36.62 4.16
N TRP A 166 49.43 36.56 3.81
CA TRP A 166 49.93 35.75 2.68
C TRP A 166 49.86 34.22 2.85
N SER A 167 49.61 33.73 4.07
CA SER A 167 49.63 32.29 4.41
C SER A 167 48.28 31.77 4.89
N LYS A 168 47.20 32.51 4.66
CA LYS A 168 45.87 32.09 5.08
C LYS A 168 45.42 30.94 4.19
N GLY A 169 45.37 29.72 4.75
CA GLY A 169 44.95 28.51 4.03
C GLY A 169 46.06 27.62 3.45
N ILE A 170 47.34 27.87 3.75
CA ILE A 170 48.43 26.87 3.63
C ILE A 170 48.49 26.00 4.88
#